data_AF-E9S8K1-F1
#
_entry.id   AF-E9S8K1-F1
#
_cell.length_a   1.000
_cell.length_b   1.000
_cell.length_c   1.000
_cell.angle_alpha   90.00
_cell.angle_beta   90.00
_cell.angle_gamma   90.00
#
_symmetry.space_group_name_H-M   'P 1'
#
loop_
_entity.id
_entity.type
_entity.pdbx_description
1 polymer ?
#
loop_
_entity_poly.entity_id
_entity_poly.type
_entity_poly.pdbx_seq_one_letter_code
_entity_poly.pdbx_strand_id
1 'polypeptide(L)'
;MKFVLKIIEIIIALAAFASVVAFISERIDEIKNKGAKFVHKPYGIYERFIKRPLDCFLSTGALIVLSPVLAVTALLVRTKLGSPVLFTQDRPGRNEKVFKLYKFRTMLPPKGGVIDPSQDAARLTPFGKKLRATSLDELPELFNMIKGDMSVVGPRPLLVQYLDRYNEHQARRHEVRPGFTGLAQVHGRNAISWGEKFEWDVKYVDHVTFLGDWKIIFDTIKTVVKREGISAAGEATMGEFLGTEEK
;
A
#
# COMPACT_ATOMS: atom_id res chain seq x y z
N MET A 1 3.40 11.34 33.75
CA MET A 1 2.17 11.71 33.00
C MET A 1 2.36 12.95 32.12
N LYS A 2 2.79 14.12 32.64
CA LYS A 2 2.99 15.35 31.84
C LYS A 2 3.94 15.20 30.63
N PHE A 3 5.03 14.44 30.79
CA PHE A 3 6.00 14.20 29.71
C PHE A 3 5.41 13.41 28.54
N VAL A 4 4.66 12.33 28.82
CA VAL A 4 4.00 11.50 27.80
C VAL A 4 2.93 12.29 27.05
N LEU A 5 2.13 13.09 27.76
CA LEU A 5 1.14 13.97 27.15
C LEU A 5 1.79 14.97 26.18
N LYS A 6 2.92 15.57 26.59
CA LYS A 6 3.67 16.49 25.72
C LYS A 6 4.20 15.82 24.45
N ILE A 7 4.63 14.56 24.53
CA ILE A 7 5.03 13.79 23.34
C ILE A 7 3.82 13.58 22.41
N ILE A 8 2.67 13.20 22.96
CA ILE A 8 1.45 12.98 22.18
C ILE A 8 1.03 14.27 21.47
N GLU A 9 1.05 15.41 22.17
CA GLU A 9 0.76 16.73 21.60
C GLU A 9 1.68 17.07 20.42
N ILE A 10 2.98 16.79 20.55
CA ILE A 10 3.96 17.00 19.47
C ILE A 10 3.64 16.10 18.27
N ILE A 11 3.32 14.83 18.49
CA ILE A 11 2.97 13.89 17.40
C ILE A 11 1.73 14.39 16.66
N ILE A 12 0.69 14.79 17.40
CA ILE A 12 -0.55 15.32 16.83
C ILE A 12 -0.26 16.59 16.03
N ALA A 13 0.55 17.51 16.56
CA ALA A 13 0.91 18.76 15.89
C ALA A 13 1.65 18.49 14.56
N LEU A 14 2.63 17.58 14.56
CA LEU A 14 3.39 17.20 13.36
C LEU A 14 2.48 16.54 12.32
N ALA A 15 1.63 15.60 12.75
CA ALA A 15 0.68 14.94 11.85
C ALA A 15 -0.36 15.92 11.28
N ALA A 16 -0.87 16.85 12.09
CA ALA A 16 -1.80 17.88 11.65
C ALA A 16 -1.15 18.82 10.63
N PHE A 17 0.09 19.26 10.88
CA PHE A 17 0.85 20.08 9.93
C PHE A 17 1.04 19.37 8.58
N ALA A 18 1.50 18.11 8.61
CA ALA A 18 1.64 17.30 7.39
C ALA A 18 0.30 17.13 6.64
N SER A 19 -0.82 17.06 7.36
CA SER A 19 -2.16 16.92 6.79
C SER A 19 -2.63 18.19 6.09
N VAL A 20 -2.34 19.36 6.66
CA VAL A 20 -2.62 20.66 6.03
C VAL A 20 -1.80 20.82 4.75
N VAL A 21 -0.51 20.48 4.80
CA VAL A 21 0.37 20.51 3.61
C VAL A 21 -0.16 19.56 2.53
N ALA A 22 -0.55 18.34 2.90
CA ALA A 22 -1.14 17.36 1.99
C ALA A 22 -2.45 17.86 1.36
N PHE A 23 -3.33 18.50 2.14
CA PHE A 23 -4.56 19.11 1.64
C PHE A 23 -4.26 20.18 0.58
N ILE A 24 -3.38 21.12 0.91
CA ILE A 24 -3.02 22.23 0.03
C ILE A 24 -2.38 21.71 -1.25
N SER A 25 -1.45 20.74 -1.14
CA SER A 25 -0.81 20.11 -2.30
C SER A 25 -1.85 19.46 -3.23
N GLU A 26 -2.82 18.72 -2.69
CA GLU A 26 -3.89 18.11 -3.48
C GLU A 26 -4.71 19.16 -4.24
N ARG A 27 -5.05 20.27 -3.58
CA ARG A 27 -5.83 21.36 -4.18
C ARG A 27 -5.03 22.08 -5.28
N ILE A 28 -3.73 22.29 -5.07
CA ILE A 28 -2.84 22.86 -6.09
C ILE A 28 -2.76 21.94 -7.30
N ASP A 29 -2.61 20.62 -7.08
CA ASP A 29 -2.54 19.65 -8.17
C ASP A 29 -3.86 19.59 -8.96
N GLU A 30 -5.01 19.66 -8.30
CA GLU A 30 -6.32 19.76 -8.96
C GLU A 30 -6.44 21.02 -9.83
N ILE A 31 -5.95 22.17 -9.35
CA ILE A 31 -5.98 23.43 -10.12
C ILE A 31 -5.04 23.36 -11.32
N LYS A 32 -3.83 22.82 -11.16
CA LYS A 32 -2.85 22.67 -12.24
C LYS A 32 -3.34 21.74 -13.34
N ASN A 33 -4.10 20.71 -12.97
CA ASN A 33 -4.65 19.72 -13.89
C ASN A 33 -6.11 20.02 -14.28
N LYS A 34 -6.58 21.25 -14.06
CA LYS A 34 -7.95 21.67 -14.39
C LYS A 34 -8.16 21.57 -15.91
N GLY A 35 -9.07 20.68 -16.32
CA GLY A 35 -9.34 20.39 -17.74
C GLY A 35 -8.73 19.08 -18.25
N ALA A 36 -7.84 18.44 -17.48
CA ALA A 36 -7.54 17.03 -17.70
C ALA A 36 -8.83 16.21 -17.49
N LYS A 37 -9.12 15.26 -18.38
CA LYS A 37 -10.19 14.28 -18.14
C LYS A 37 -9.78 13.43 -16.94
N PHE A 38 -10.15 13.84 -15.74
CA PHE A 38 -10.12 12.95 -14.59
C PHE A 38 -11.14 11.85 -14.85
N VAL A 39 -10.66 10.63 -15.06
CA VAL A 39 -11.51 9.46 -15.28
C VAL A 39 -12.41 9.25 -14.06
N HIS A 40 -11.88 9.50 -12.87
CA HIS A 40 -12.60 9.36 -11.61
C HIS A 40 -13.35 10.61 -11.19
N LYS A 41 -14.65 10.44 -10.90
CA LYS A 41 -15.47 11.44 -10.20
C LYS A 41 -15.60 11.02 -8.75
N PRO A 42 -15.08 11.80 -7.78
CA PRO A 42 -15.17 11.46 -6.37
C PRO A 42 -16.61 11.21 -5.94
N TYR A 43 -16.83 10.12 -5.19
CA TYR A 43 -18.13 9.70 -4.70
C TYR A 43 -18.79 10.76 -3.80
N GLY A 44 -17.99 11.49 -3.01
CA GLY A 44 -18.51 12.56 -2.15
C GLY A 44 -17.45 13.44 -1.48
N ILE A 45 -17.91 14.24 -0.50
CA ILE A 45 -17.09 15.21 0.24
C ILE A 45 -15.92 14.52 0.96
N TYR A 46 -16.16 13.33 1.52
CA TYR A 46 -15.14 12.57 2.22
C TYR A 46 -13.94 12.28 1.31
N GLU A 47 -14.18 11.61 0.20
CA GLU A 47 -13.13 11.25 -0.75
C GLU A 47 -12.41 12.48 -1.28
N ARG A 48 -13.18 13.52 -1.64
CA ARG A 48 -12.62 14.72 -2.27
C ARG A 48 -11.76 15.53 -1.31
N PHE A 49 -12.22 15.76 -0.07
CA PHE A 49 -11.62 16.77 0.81
C PHE A 49 -10.98 16.20 2.08
N ILE A 50 -11.48 15.07 2.58
CA ILE A 50 -11.13 14.58 3.93
C ILE A 50 -10.15 13.41 3.87
N LYS A 51 -10.29 12.53 2.88
CA LYS A 51 -9.51 11.29 2.77
C LYS A 51 -8.01 11.56 2.70
N ARG A 52 -7.56 12.40 1.77
CA ARG A 52 -6.11 12.70 1.60
C ARG A 52 -5.44 13.29 2.85
N PRO A 53 -6.01 14.30 3.52
CA PRO A 53 -5.48 14.79 4.80
C PRO A 53 -5.49 13.71 5.90
N LEU A 54 -6.57 12.94 6.01
CA LEU A 54 -6.69 11.87 7.00
C LEU A 54 -5.64 10.78 6.77
N ASP A 55 -5.40 10.36 5.53
CA ASP A 55 -4.35 9.41 5.17
C ASP A 55 -2.96 9.92 5.60
N CYS A 56 -2.68 11.20 5.36
CA CYS A 56 -1.42 11.84 5.78
C CYS A 56 -1.28 11.89 7.30
N PHE A 57 -2.36 12.26 8.00
CA PHE A 57 -2.41 12.31 9.46
C PHE A 57 -2.08 10.96 10.08
N LEU A 58 -2.82 9.92 9.65
CA LEU A 58 -2.69 8.56 10.18
C LEU A 58 -1.32 7.97 9.85
N SER A 59 -0.83 8.14 8.62
CA SER A 59 0.48 7.62 8.21
C SER A 59 1.64 8.33 8.91
N THR A 60 1.56 9.66 9.10
CA THR A 60 2.59 10.41 9.85
C THR A 60 2.60 10.02 11.32
N GLY A 61 1.44 9.94 11.96
CA GLY A 61 1.32 9.48 13.34
C GLY A 61 1.85 8.05 13.52
N ALA A 62 1.45 7.13 12.64
CA ALA A 62 1.94 5.76 12.64
C ALA A 62 3.45 5.68 12.40
N LEU A 63 4.01 6.48 11.49
CA LEU A 63 5.46 6.52 11.25
C LEU A 63 6.24 6.93 12.50
N ILE A 64 5.78 7.96 13.22
CA ILE A 64 6.47 8.44 14.43
C ILE A 64 6.35 7.41 15.55
N VAL A 65 5.13 6.90 15.79
CA VAL A 65 4.87 5.90 16.86
C VAL A 65 5.60 4.58 16.59
N LEU A 66 5.64 4.12 15.34
CA LEU A 66 6.30 2.88 14.94
C LEU A 66 7.78 3.06 14.61
N SER A 67 8.34 4.28 14.73
CA SER A 67 9.75 4.55 14.41
C SER A 67 10.74 3.66 15.18
N PRO A 68 10.53 3.27 16.47
CA PRO A 68 11.42 2.33 17.13
C PRO A 68 11.38 0.94 16.50
N VAL A 69 10.19 0.48 16.11
CA VAL A 69 10.00 -0.82 15.44
C VAL A 69 10.66 -0.81 14.06
N LEU A 70 10.50 0.29 13.30
CA LEU A 70 11.16 0.49 12.01
C LEU A 70 12.68 0.47 12.15
N ALA A 71 13.24 1.14 13.17
CA ALA A 71 14.67 1.19 13.41
C ALA A 71 15.25 -0.20 13.76
N VAL A 72 14.59 -0.94 14.66
CA VAL A 72 14.98 -2.31 15.01
C VAL A 72 14.87 -3.23 13.79
N THR A 73 13.79 -3.12 13.02
CA THR A 73 13.59 -3.91 11.79
C THR A 73 14.67 -3.61 10.76
N ALA A 74 15.01 -2.33 10.56
CA ALA A 74 16.08 -1.91 9.67
C ALA A 74 17.44 -2.50 10.07
N LEU A 75 17.76 -2.51 11.37
CA LEU A 75 18.98 -3.13 11.90
C LEU A 75 18.99 -4.64 11.67
N LEU A 76 17.88 -5.33 11.92
CA LEU A 76 17.76 -6.77 11.70
C LEU A 76 17.89 -7.13 10.21
N VAL A 77 17.28 -6.34 9.32
CA VAL A 77 17.45 -6.51 7.87
C VAL A 77 18.91 -6.28 7.46
N ARG A 78 19.56 -5.23 7.98
CA ARG A 78 20.97 -4.92 7.69
C ARG A 78 21.91 -6.04 8.11
N THR A 79 21.69 -6.60 9.29
CA THR A 79 22.55 -7.65 9.88
C THR A 79 22.28 -9.03 9.31
N LYS A 80 21.01 -9.38 9.01
CA LYS A 80 20.65 -10.73 8.54
C LYS A 80 20.61 -10.88 7.03
N LEU A 81 20.38 -9.80 6.28
CA LEU A 81 20.27 -9.83 4.81
C LEU A 81 21.32 -8.95 4.12
N GLY A 82 21.96 -8.01 4.84
CA GLY A 82 23.00 -7.11 4.31
C GLY A 82 22.47 -5.76 3.84
N SER A 83 23.16 -5.16 2.86
CA SER A 83 22.72 -3.92 2.16
C SER A 83 22.13 -4.26 0.77
N PRO A 84 21.14 -3.50 0.25
CA PRO A 84 20.41 -2.41 0.91
C PRO A 84 19.37 -2.90 1.94
N VAL A 85 19.01 -2.02 2.88
CA VAL A 85 17.95 -2.29 3.87
C VAL A 85 16.56 -2.17 3.25
N LEU A 86 16.35 -1.12 2.46
CA LEU A 86 15.11 -0.90 1.72
C LEU A 86 15.21 -1.52 0.34
N PHE A 87 14.12 -2.16 -0.07
CA PHE A 87 13.83 -2.59 -1.42
C PHE A 87 12.85 -1.59 -2.04
N THR A 88 13.05 -1.26 -3.32
CA THR A 88 12.12 -0.43 -4.08
C THR A 88 11.64 -1.16 -5.32
N GLN A 89 10.37 -0.94 -5.66
CA GLN A 89 9.80 -1.48 -6.87
C GLN A 89 8.85 -0.47 -7.51
N ASP A 90 8.91 -0.36 -8.82
CA ASP A 90 8.00 0.50 -9.56
C ASP A 90 6.58 -0.10 -9.55
N ARG A 91 5.60 0.77 -9.32
CA ARG A 91 4.18 0.43 -9.20
C ARG A 91 3.31 1.51 -9.85
N PRO A 92 2.23 1.13 -10.55
CA PRO A 92 1.23 2.08 -11.03
C PRO A 92 0.41 2.63 -9.87
N GLY A 93 0.27 3.95 -9.84
CA GLY A 93 -0.53 4.70 -8.88
C GLY A 93 -1.87 5.14 -9.45
N ARG A 94 -2.40 6.25 -8.90
CA ARG A 94 -3.59 6.93 -9.43
C ARG A 94 -3.31 7.45 -10.84
N ASN A 95 -4.26 7.28 -11.74
CA ASN A 95 -4.16 7.56 -13.17
C ASN A 95 -2.93 6.88 -13.81
N GLU A 96 -2.61 5.67 -13.35
CA GLU A 96 -1.51 4.82 -13.84
C GLU A 96 -0.11 5.44 -13.68
N LYS A 97 0.01 6.59 -13.01
CA LYS A 97 1.28 7.26 -12.78
C LYS A 97 2.19 6.37 -11.92
N VAL A 98 3.32 5.98 -12.49
CA VAL A 98 4.27 5.10 -11.82
C VAL A 98 4.96 5.81 -10.66
N PHE A 99 5.08 5.12 -9.52
CA PHE A 99 5.83 5.56 -8.34
C PHE A 99 6.70 4.42 -7.78
N LYS A 100 7.67 4.79 -6.93
CA LYS A 100 8.53 3.83 -6.23
C LYS A 100 7.89 3.42 -4.91
N LEU A 101 7.47 2.16 -4.81
CA LEU A 101 7.01 1.54 -3.58
C LEU A 101 8.20 1.20 -2.68
N TYR A 102 8.15 1.56 -1.40
CA TYR A 102 9.20 1.22 -0.43
C TYR A 102 8.80 0.02 0.43
N LYS A 103 9.73 -0.94 0.58
CA LYS A 103 9.60 -2.06 1.53
C LYS A 103 10.93 -2.34 2.22
N PHE A 104 10.90 -3.05 3.33
CA PHE A 104 12.13 -3.71 3.78
C PHE A 104 12.45 -4.88 2.86
N ARG A 105 13.74 -5.06 2.58
CA ARG A 105 14.19 -6.23 1.82
C ARG A 105 13.98 -7.49 2.65
N THR A 106 13.32 -8.50 2.06
CA THR A 106 13.05 -9.79 2.73
C THR A 106 13.81 -10.97 2.12
N MET A 107 14.45 -10.76 0.96
CA MET A 107 15.11 -11.80 0.17
C MET A 107 16.60 -11.51 0.04
N LEU A 108 17.39 -12.57 -0.06
CA LEU A 108 18.80 -12.46 -0.43
C LEU A 108 18.95 -11.96 -1.88
N PRO A 109 20.10 -11.33 -2.21
CA PRO A 109 20.43 -11.00 -3.59
C PRO A 109 20.34 -12.24 -4.51
N PRO A 110 19.95 -12.06 -5.78
CA PRO A 110 19.98 -13.15 -6.74
C PRO A 110 21.40 -13.70 -6.93
N LYS A 111 21.52 -15.01 -7.14
CA LYS A 111 22.82 -15.62 -7.50
C LYS A 111 23.19 -15.16 -8.91
N GLY A 112 24.42 -14.66 -9.07
CA GLY A 112 24.90 -14.17 -10.38
C GLY A 112 24.28 -12.83 -10.83
N GLY A 113 23.51 -12.14 -9.98
CA GLY A 113 22.95 -10.82 -10.29
C GLY A 113 21.68 -10.82 -11.15
N VAL A 114 21.22 -11.98 -11.64
CA VAL A 114 20.03 -12.10 -12.49
C VAL A 114 18.78 -12.32 -11.65
N ILE A 115 17.78 -11.44 -11.79
CA ILE A 115 16.49 -11.60 -11.10
C ILE A 115 15.67 -12.66 -11.84
N ASP A 116 15.50 -13.81 -11.21
CA ASP A 116 14.68 -14.92 -11.71
C ASP A 116 13.65 -15.31 -10.63
N PRO A 117 12.33 -15.13 -10.89
CA PRO A 117 11.26 -15.51 -9.96
C PRO A 117 11.31 -16.99 -9.54
N SER A 118 11.83 -17.89 -10.38
CA SER A 118 11.97 -19.32 -10.05
C SER A 118 12.89 -19.55 -8.85
N GLN A 119 13.80 -18.60 -8.57
CA GLN A 119 14.76 -18.67 -7.48
C GLN A 119 14.27 -17.99 -6.20
N ASP A 120 13.09 -17.35 -6.20
CA ASP A 120 12.59 -16.58 -5.07
C ASP A 120 12.43 -17.43 -3.80
N ALA A 121 12.00 -18.69 -3.95
CA ALA A 121 11.89 -19.63 -2.84
C ALA A 121 13.25 -19.89 -2.16
N ALA A 122 14.33 -20.01 -2.95
CA ALA A 122 15.68 -20.23 -2.44
C ALA A 122 16.29 -18.96 -1.80
N ARG A 123 15.84 -17.78 -2.23
CA ARG A 123 16.29 -16.47 -1.70
C ARG A 123 15.57 -16.05 -0.43
N LEU A 124 14.44 -16.67 -0.11
CA LEU A 124 13.58 -16.31 1.03
C LEU A 124 14.00 -17.05 2.31
N THR A 125 14.79 -16.38 3.15
CA THR A 125 15.29 -16.93 4.43
C THR A 125 14.19 -17.10 5.48
N PRO A 126 14.39 -17.89 6.54
CA PRO A 126 13.44 -17.98 7.65
C PRO A 126 13.13 -16.62 8.30
N PHE A 127 14.12 -15.71 8.36
CA PHE A 127 13.91 -14.34 8.80
C PHE A 127 13.00 -13.57 7.84
N GLY A 128 13.27 -13.64 6.53
CA GLY A 128 12.43 -13.02 5.50
C GLY A 128 10.99 -13.53 5.52
N LYS A 129 10.79 -14.84 5.70
CA LYS A 129 9.46 -15.46 5.85
C LYS A 129 8.71 -14.87 7.06
N LYS A 130 9.37 -14.78 8.22
CA LYS A 130 8.78 -14.19 9.43
C LYS A 130 8.44 -12.71 9.24
N LEU A 131 9.33 -11.95 8.60
CA LEU A 131 9.13 -10.53 8.35
C LEU A 131 7.89 -10.27 7.47
N ARG A 132 7.70 -11.08 6.42
CA ARG A 132 6.49 -11.05 5.58
C ARG A 132 5.24 -11.48 6.35
N ALA A 133 5.34 -12.54 7.15
CA ALA A 133 4.22 -13.07 7.92
C ALA A 133 3.68 -12.07 8.96
N THR A 134 4.53 -11.19 9.48
CA THR A 134 4.13 -10.09 10.37
C THR A 134 3.78 -8.80 9.63
N SER A 135 3.92 -8.75 8.30
CA SER A 135 3.73 -7.56 7.45
C SER A 135 4.61 -6.36 7.84
N LEU A 136 5.67 -6.60 8.63
CA LEU A 136 6.59 -5.54 9.04
C LEU A 136 7.42 -5.03 7.87
N ASP A 137 7.59 -5.84 6.82
CA ASP A 137 8.27 -5.44 5.60
C ASP A 137 7.54 -4.36 4.81
N GLU A 138 6.23 -4.20 4.99
CA GLU A 138 5.41 -3.21 4.28
C GLU A 138 5.38 -1.85 5.01
N LEU A 139 5.83 -1.76 6.28
CA LEU A 139 5.77 -0.49 7.02
C LEU A 139 6.48 0.71 6.35
N PRO A 140 7.56 0.55 5.55
CA PRO A 140 8.12 1.67 4.78
C PRO A 140 7.15 2.31 3.77
N GLU A 141 6.04 1.63 3.41
CA GLU A 141 4.98 2.22 2.57
C GLU A 141 4.28 3.41 3.27
N LEU A 142 4.44 3.59 4.58
CA LEU A 142 4.01 4.80 5.30
C LEU A 142 4.56 6.07 4.64
N PHE A 143 5.80 6.03 4.15
CA PHE A 143 6.38 7.16 3.41
C PHE A 143 5.67 7.43 2.08
N ASN A 144 5.18 6.38 1.39
CA ASN A 144 4.40 6.55 0.15
C ASN A 144 3.05 7.22 0.41
N MET A 145 2.40 6.91 1.53
CA MET A 145 1.13 7.55 1.92
C MET A 145 1.32 9.02 2.32
N ILE A 146 2.39 9.35 3.03
CA ILE A 146 2.72 10.74 3.39
C ILE A 146 2.99 11.57 2.12
N LYS A 147 3.79 11.03 1.18
CA LYS A 147 4.05 11.67 -0.13
C LYS A 147 2.80 11.84 -0.99
N GLY A 148 1.79 10.98 -0.81
CA GLY A 148 0.57 10.98 -1.61
C GLY A 148 0.61 10.06 -2.83
N ASP A 149 1.59 9.16 -2.91
CA ASP A 149 1.63 8.09 -3.91
C ASP A 149 0.55 7.01 -3.61
N MET A 150 0.31 6.79 -2.31
CA MET A 150 -0.63 5.79 -1.78
C MET A 150 -1.63 6.43 -0.80
N SER A 151 -2.64 5.65 -0.42
CA SER A 151 -3.66 5.93 0.57
C SER A 151 -3.64 4.83 1.66
N VAL A 152 -4.25 5.07 2.83
CA VAL A 152 -4.39 4.01 3.85
C VAL A 152 -5.28 2.88 3.31
N VAL A 153 -6.38 3.24 2.66
CA VAL A 153 -7.33 2.31 2.04
C VAL A 153 -7.42 2.57 0.53
N GLY A 154 -7.33 1.51 -0.26
CA GLY A 154 -7.39 1.53 -1.72
C GLY A 154 -6.96 0.19 -2.36
N PRO A 155 -7.10 0.04 -3.69
CA PRO A 155 -6.64 -1.15 -4.40
C PRO A 155 -5.15 -1.42 -4.16
N ARG A 156 -4.74 -2.68 -4.03
CA ARG A 156 -3.31 -2.98 -3.85
C ARG A 156 -2.50 -2.57 -5.09
N PRO A 157 -1.32 -1.94 -4.96
CA PRO A 157 -0.49 -1.63 -6.12
C PRO A 157 0.14 -2.91 -6.71
N LEU A 158 -0.17 -3.21 -7.97
CA LEU A 158 0.29 -4.41 -8.69
C LEU A 158 1.46 -4.12 -9.65
N LEU A 159 1.97 -5.12 -10.37
CA LEU A 159 3.12 -4.95 -11.26
C LEU A 159 2.79 -3.99 -12.42
N VAL A 160 3.77 -3.17 -12.84
CA VAL A 160 3.63 -2.27 -14.00
C VAL A 160 3.30 -3.04 -15.28
N GLN A 161 3.84 -4.25 -15.44
CA GLN A 161 3.59 -5.11 -16.61
C GLN A 161 2.12 -5.55 -16.77
N TYR A 162 1.27 -5.30 -15.79
CA TYR A 162 -0.16 -5.61 -15.87
C TYR A 162 -0.98 -4.49 -16.51
N LEU A 163 -0.43 -3.28 -16.66
CA LEU A 163 -1.14 -2.14 -17.25
C LEU A 163 -1.71 -2.48 -18.64
N ASP A 164 -0.92 -3.13 -19.49
CA ASP A 164 -1.34 -3.51 -20.85
C ASP A 164 -2.27 -4.74 -20.91
N ARG A 165 -2.58 -5.33 -19.74
CA ARG A 165 -3.36 -6.57 -19.61
C ARG A 165 -4.75 -6.36 -19.04
N TYR A 166 -5.01 -5.19 -18.46
CA TYR A 166 -6.34 -4.86 -17.95
C TYR A 166 -7.29 -4.56 -19.10
N ASN A 167 -8.53 -5.01 -18.97
CA ASN A 167 -9.63 -4.46 -19.73
C ASN A 167 -10.09 -3.11 -19.13
N GLU A 168 -11.01 -2.42 -19.81
CA GLU A 168 -11.50 -1.10 -19.37
C GLU A 168 -12.04 -1.12 -17.94
N HIS A 169 -12.76 -2.18 -17.54
CA HIS A 169 -13.33 -2.32 -16.21
C HIS A 169 -12.25 -2.47 -15.13
N GLN A 170 -11.27 -3.36 -15.34
CA GLN A 170 -10.20 -3.64 -14.39
C GLN A 170 -9.25 -2.45 -14.22
N ALA A 171 -8.99 -1.70 -15.31
CA ALA A 171 -8.14 -0.51 -15.30
C ALA A 171 -8.68 0.58 -14.35
N ARG A 172 -9.99 0.60 -14.09
CA ARG A 172 -10.63 1.51 -13.12
C ARG A 172 -10.04 1.42 -11.72
N ARG A 173 -9.36 0.33 -11.35
CA ARG A 173 -8.57 0.24 -10.09
C ARG A 173 -7.58 1.41 -9.90
N HIS A 174 -7.15 2.05 -10.99
CA HIS A 174 -6.21 3.16 -11.00
C HIS A 174 -6.90 4.54 -10.92
N GLU A 175 -8.22 4.60 -10.86
CA GLU A 175 -8.98 5.84 -10.68
C GLU A 175 -8.72 6.52 -9.32
N VAL A 176 -8.44 5.71 -8.30
CA VAL A 176 -8.12 6.15 -6.94
C VAL A 176 -6.66 5.82 -6.59
N ARG A 177 -6.16 6.37 -5.48
CA ARG A 177 -4.82 6.02 -4.99
C ARG A 177 -4.78 4.55 -4.56
N PRO A 178 -3.71 3.81 -4.87
CA PRO A 178 -3.52 2.48 -4.32
C PRO A 178 -3.41 2.54 -2.79
N GLY A 179 -3.85 1.47 -2.12
CA GLY A 179 -3.95 1.37 -0.68
C GLY A 179 -2.89 0.49 -0.03
N PHE A 180 -2.52 0.84 1.20
CA PHE A 180 -1.81 -0.07 2.11
C PHE A 180 -2.68 -1.30 2.42
N THR A 181 -3.96 -1.06 2.73
CA THR A 181 -5.02 -2.07 2.75
C THR A 181 -6.14 -1.72 1.78
N GLY A 182 -7.12 -2.60 1.60
CA GLY A 182 -8.21 -2.42 0.65
C GLY A 182 -9.26 -3.50 0.74
N LEU A 183 -10.33 -3.33 -0.03
CA LEU A 183 -11.51 -4.19 0.05
C LEU A 183 -11.18 -5.63 -0.38
N ALA A 184 -10.40 -5.82 -1.45
CA ALA A 184 -9.92 -7.14 -1.89
C ALA A 184 -8.99 -7.79 -0.83
N GLN A 185 -8.18 -6.98 -0.13
CA GLN A 185 -7.28 -7.45 0.91
C GLN A 185 -8.03 -8.01 2.14
N VAL A 186 -9.25 -7.53 2.44
CA VAL A 186 -10.02 -8.08 3.58
C VAL A 186 -11.01 -9.18 3.17
N HIS A 187 -11.30 -9.36 1.88
CA HIS A 187 -12.24 -10.37 1.36
C HIS A 187 -11.57 -11.65 0.82
N GLY A 188 -10.25 -11.80 0.92
CA GLY A 188 -9.60 -13.06 0.52
C GLY A 188 -8.09 -12.99 0.27
N ARG A 189 -7.51 -11.80 0.11
CA ARG A 189 -6.05 -11.63 -0.16
C ARG A 189 -5.59 -12.51 -1.32
N ASN A 190 -4.78 -13.54 -1.05
CA ASN A 190 -4.23 -14.43 -2.06
C ASN A 190 -5.08 -15.69 -2.29
N ALA A 191 -6.19 -15.85 -1.58
CA ALA A 191 -7.10 -17.00 -1.70
C ALA A 191 -8.20 -16.82 -2.77
N ILE A 192 -8.37 -15.61 -3.30
CA ILE A 192 -9.36 -15.29 -4.34
C ILE A 192 -8.68 -15.11 -5.69
N SER A 193 -9.42 -15.39 -6.76
CA SER A 193 -8.95 -15.28 -8.15
C SER A 193 -8.62 -13.82 -8.54
N TRP A 194 -7.90 -13.64 -9.65
CA TRP A 194 -7.63 -12.30 -10.19
C TRP A 194 -8.92 -11.54 -10.55
N GLY A 195 -9.90 -12.21 -11.15
CA GLY A 195 -11.20 -11.62 -11.47
C GLY A 195 -11.89 -11.08 -10.22
N GLU A 196 -12.05 -11.91 -9.19
CA GLU A 196 -12.67 -11.50 -7.92
C GLU A 196 -11.94 -10.32 -7.27
N LYS A 197 -10.60 -10.27 -7.33
CA LYS A 197 -9.82 -9.13 -6.82
C LYS A 197 -10.19 -7.84 -7.51
N PHE A 198 -10.26 -7.88 -8.84
CA PHE A 198 -10.57 -6.69 -9.62
C PHE A 198 -11.99 -6.23 -9.38
N GLU A 199 -12.96 -7.14 -9.24
CA GLU A 199 -14.33 -6.80 -8.82
C GLU A 199 -14.35 -6.07 -7.46
N TRP A 200 -13.60 -6.55 -6.47
CA TRP A 200 -13.48 -5.86 -5.18
C TRP A 200 -12.76 -4.52 -5.28
N ASP A 201 -11.73 -4.42 -6.12
CA ASP A 201 -10.99 -3.17 -6.35
C ASP A 201 -11.91 -2.11 -7.01
N VAL A 202 -12.69 -2.49 -8.03
CA VAL A 202 -13.61 -1.57 -8.72
C VAL A 202 -14.81 -1.22 -7.83
N LYS A 203 -15.35 -2.18 -7.08
CA LYS A 203 -16.40 -1.91 -6.09
C LYS A 203 -15.97 -0.89 -5.05
N TYR A 204 -14.69 -0.89 -4.65
CA TYR A 204 -14.13 0.12 -3.76
C TYR A 204 -14.05 1.49 -4.45
N VAL A 205 -13.54 1.54 -5.68
CA VAL A 205 -13.45 2.76 -6.50
C VAL A 205 -14.83 3.42 -6.63
N ASP A 206 -15.88 2.63 -6.83
CA ASP A 206 -17.24 3.15 -6.99
C ASP A 206 -17.85 3.73 -5.69
N HIS A 207 -17.34 3.36 -4.51
CA HIS A 207 -17.99 3.66 -3.22
C HIS A 207 -17.01 3.99 -2.10
N VAL A 208 -16.18 5.02 -2.31
CA VAL A 208 -15.25 5.52 -1.29
C VAL A 208 -15.99 6.33 -0.22
N THR A 209 -16.15 5.76 0.98
CA THR A 209 -16.86 6.40 2.09
C THR A 209 -16.07 6.30 3.40
N PHE A 210 -16.28 7.27 4.31
CA PHE A 210 -15.59 7.32 5.60
C PHE A 210 -15.80 6.04 6.43
N LEU A 211 -17.06 5.61 6.56
CA LEU A 211 -17.41 4.39 7.31
C LEU A 211 -16.89 3.13 6.61
N GLY A 212 -16.88 3.11 5.27
CA GLY A 212 -16.31 2.01 4.49
C GLY A 212 -14.82 1.84 4.75
N ASP A 213 -14.05 2.93 4.69
CA ASP A 213 -12.60 2.90 4.97
C ASP A 213 -12.30 2.43 6.40
N TRP A 214 -13.02 2.94 7.40
CA TRP A 214 -12.86 2.47 8.78
C TRP A 214 -13.19 0.99 8.94
N LYS A 215 -14.27 0.51 8.31
CA LYS A 215 -14.59 -0.92 8.31
C LYS A 215 -13.44 -1.76 7.74
N ILE A 216 -12.89 -1.36 6.59
CA ILE A 216 -11.75 -2.05 5.97
C ILE A 216 -10.52 -2.03 6.88
N ILE A 217 -10.22 -0.91 7.54
CA ILE A 217 -9.11 -0.81 8.51
C ILE A 217 -9.30 -1.80 9.66
N PHE A 218 -10.49 -1.86 10.27
CA PHE A 218 -10.75 -2.80 11.37
C PHE A 218 -10.71 -4.26 10.93
N ASP A 219 -11.24 -4.57 9.74
CA ASP A 219 -11.19 -5.93 9.19
C ASP A 219 -9.74 -6.32 8.86
N THR A 220 -8.91 -5.39 8.41
CA THR A 220 -7.46 -5.61 8.21
C THR A 220 -6.77 -6.01 9.52
N ILE A 221 -7.05 -5.30 10.62
CA ILE A 221 -6.48 -5.63 11.93
C ILE A 221 -6.87 -7.07 12.33
N LYS A 222 -8.14 -7.46 12.13
CA LYS A 222 -8.59 -8.83 12.40
C LYS A 222 -7.84 -9.85 11.54
N THR A 223 -7.71 -9.62 10.23
CA THR A 223 -7.02 -10.54 9.31
C THR A 223 -5.53 -10.68 9.65
N VAL A 224 -4.84 -9.59 10.00
CA VAL A 224 -3.42 -9.62 10.39
C VAL A 224 -3.22 -10.35 11.72
N VAL A 225 -4.08 -10.10 12.71
CA VAL A 225 -4.01 -10.78 14.02
C VAL A 225 -4.28 -12.28 13.87
N LYS A 226 -5.25 -12.68 13.03
CA LYS A 226 -5.56 -14.09 12.76
C LYS A 226 -4.58 -14.79 11.80
N ARG A 227 -3.70 -14.03 11.12
CA ARG A 227 -2.76 -14.54 10.09
C ARG A 227 -3.45 -15.25 8.92
N GLU A 228 -4.66 -14.84 8.56
CA GLU A 228 -5.44 -15.44 7.48
C GLU A 228 -4.91 -14.99 6.09
N GLY A 229 -4.87 -15.92 5.12
CA GLY A 229 -4.63 -15.63 3.70
C GLY A 229 -3.23 -15.12 3.32
N ILE A 230 -2.19 -15.41 4.12
CA ILE A 230 -0.80 -14.95 3.87
C ILE A 230 -0.20 -15.59 2.60
N SER A 231 -0.49 -16.87 2.34
CA SER A 231 -0.03 -17.62 1.16
C SER A 231 -1.18 -18.45 0.60
N ALA A 232 -1.28 -18.60 -0.72
CA ALA A 232 -2.12 -19.65 -1.31
C ALA A 232 -1.50 -21.02 -1.00
N ALA A 233 -2.31 -22.07 -0.88
CA ALA A 233 -1.79 -23.41 -0.61
C ALA A 233 -0.83 -23.85 -1.73
N GLY A 234 0.47 -23.89 -1.44
CA GLY A 234 1.51 -24.35 -2.37
C GLY A 234 2.35 -23.27 -3.07
N GLU A 235 1.96 -21.98 -3.03
CA GLU A 235 2.70 -20.91 -3.73
C GLU A 235 3.22 -19.83 -2.77
N ALA A 236 4.49 -19.43 -2.93
CA ALA A 236 5.13 -18.38 -2.12
C ALA A 236 4.63 -16.96 -2.45
N THR A 237 4.03 -16.78 -3.63
CA THR A 237 3.46 -15.55 -4.19
C THR A 237 2.31 -15.94 -5.09
N MET A 238 1.26 -15.11 -5.19
CA MET A 238 0.21 -15.33 -6.19
C MET A 238 0.80 -15.34 -7.61
N GLY A 239 0.33 -16.27 -8.44
CA GLY A 239 0.67 -16.35 -9.86
C GLY A 239 0.47 -15.06 -10.64
N GLU A 240 1.22 -14.92 -11.72
CA GLU A 240 1.20 -13.74 -12.58
C GLU A 240 -0.18 -13.53 -13.22
N PHE A 241 -0.64 -12.27 -13.31
CA PHE A 241 -1.88 -11.95 -14.02
C PHE A 241 -1.62 -11.88 -15.53
N LEU A 242 -2.15 -12.81 -16.32
CA LEU A 242 -1.88 -12.91 -17.76
C LEU A 242 -2.87 -12.15 -18.66
N GLY A 243 -3.80 -11.39 -18.09
CA GLY A 243 -4.90 -10.75 -18.82
C GLY A 243 -6.19 -11.56 -18.75
N THR A 244 -7.28 -10.96 -19.22
CA THR A 244 -8.56 -11.65 -19.46
C THR A 244 -8.81 -11.79 -20.97
N GLU A 245 -9.56 -12.81 -21.38
CA GLU A 245 -9.84 -13.06 -22.80
C GLU A 245 -10.69 -11.95 -23.46
N GLU A 246 -11.43 -11.18 -22.67
CA GLU A 246 -12.19 -10.01 -23.13
C GLU A 246 -11.43 -8.72 -22.77
N LYS A 247 -11.05 -7.95 -23.80
CA LYS A 247 -10.45 -6.61 -23.72
C LYS A 247 -11.49 -5.52 -23.90
#